data_AF-A0A7H4M3T3-F1
#
_entry.id   AF-A0A7H4M3T3-F1
#
_cell.length_a   1.000
_cell.length_b   1.000
_cell.length_c   1.000
_cell.angle_alpha   90.00
_cell.angle_beta   90.00
_cell.angle_gamma   90.00
#
_symmetry.space_group_name_H-M   'P 1'
#
loop_
_entity.id
_entity.type
_entity.pdbx_description
1 polymer ?
#
loop_
_entity_poly.entity_id
_entity_poly.type
_entity_poly.pdbx_seq_one_letter_code
_entity_poly.pdbx_strand_id
1 'polypeptide(L)'
;MQNGVWALVLWMLVGDGQAACPAWPQARADREIERLSQQITEWKNAYWQQGSSTVSDEVYDQLAERLAYWRRCFTGEAPAHDASPPLKGEARHPVAHTGVRKLANQADVARWMRGQSGLWVQPKVDGVAVTLVYRQGRLTQAISRGNGLAGKTGRPGSCRSPPCLKSLTAYWRIAFYRVSCSCSARGTCKSRWAA
;
A
#
# COMPACT_ATOMS: atom_id res chain seq x y z
N MET A 1 45.62 10.36 -39.39
CA MET A 1 44.49 11.14 -38.84
C MET A 1 43.22 10.33 -38.99
N GLN A 2 42.91 9.39 -38.08
CA GLN A 2 41.71 8.55 -38.23
C GLN A 2 41.23 7.86 -36.93
N ASN A 3 41.43 8.45 -35.75
CA ASN A 3 41.05 7.79 -34.48
C ASN A 3 40.04 8.59 -33.64
N GLY A 4 39.47 9.68 -34.18
CA GLY A 4 38.67 10.65 -33.41
C GLY A 4 37.15 10.58 -33.59
N VAL A 5 36.61 9.76 -34.50
CA VAL A 5 35.17 9.82 -34.86
C VAL A 5 34.33 8.75 -34.16
N TRP A 6 34.93 7.67 -33.67
CA TRP A 6 34.17 6.56 -33.07
C TRP A 6 33.67 6.82 -31.63
N ALA A 7 34.24 7.81 -30.93
CA ALA A 7 33.87 8.09 -29.54
C ALA A 7 32.54 8.87 -29.39
N LEU A 8 32.04 9.50 -30.46
CA LEU A 8 30.80 10.30 -30.41
C LEU A 8 29.52 9.51 -30.72
N VAL A 9 29.63 8.30 -31.28
CA VAL A 9 28.45 7.48 -31.61
C VAL A 9 27.99 6.63 -30.41
N LEU A 10 28.86 6.40 -29.43
CA LEU A 10 28.59 5.53 -28.28
C LEU A 10 27.96 6.24 -27.06
N TRP A 11 27.41 7.45 -27.24
CA TRP A 11 26.81 8.26 -26.18
C TRP A 11 25.33 8.61 -26.39
N MET A 12 24.66 7.97 -27.36
CA MET A 12 23.23 8.23 -27.66
C MET A 12 22.27 7.09 -27.29
N LEU A 13 22.73 6.01 -26.65
CA LEU A 13 21.87 4.89 -26.24
C LEU A 13 21.71 4.78 -24.72
N VAL A 14 21.43 5.91 -24.07
CA VAL A 14 20.83 5.91 -22.73
C VAL A 14 19.49 6.65 -22.85
N GLY A 15 18.53 5.98 -23.49
CA GLY A 15 17.14 6.43 -23.50
C GLY A 15 16.53 6.15 -22.13
N ASP A 16 16.07 7.21 -21.48
CA ASP A 16 15.38 7.19 -20.20
C ASP A 16 14.32 6.08 -20.12
N GLY A 17 14.40 5.27 -19.06
CA GLY A 17 13.39 4.27 -18.69
C GLY A 17 12.10 4.90 -18.17
N GLN A 18 11.52 5.84 -18.92
CA GLN A 18 10.11 6.19 -18.83
C GLN A 18 9.40 5.26 -19.80
N ALA A 19 8.58 4.33 -19.32
CA ALA A 19 7.75 3.52 -20.20
C ALA A 19 6.90 4.48 -21.05
N ALA A 20 7.23 4.60 -22.33
CA ALA A 20 6.50 5.45 -23.27
C ALA A 20 5.12 4.86 -23.49
N CYS A 21 4.09 5.72 -23.54
CA CYS A 21 2.72 5.30 -23.74
C CYS A 21 2.59 4.38 -24.96
N PRO A 22 1.84 3.27 -24.86
CA PRO A 22 1.71 2.35 -25.98
C PRO A 22 1.14 3.08 -27.21
N ALA A 23 1.70 2.83 -28.39
CA ALA A 23 1.21 3.39 -29.65
C ALA A 23 -0.04 2.62 -30.15
N TRP A 24 -1.12 2.62 -29.36
CA TRP A 24 -2.37 1.93 -29.69
C TRP A 24 -3.44 2.92 -30.18
N PRO A 25 -4.33 2.51 -31.10
CA PRO A 25 -5.55 3.27 -31.40
C PRO A 25 -6.43 3.39 -30.14
N GLN A 26 -7.12 4.53 -29.96
CA GLN A 26 -7.97 4.79 -28.80
C GLN A 26 -9.00 3.67 -28.55
N ALA A 27 -9.69 3.21 -29.60
CA ALA A 27 -10.68 2.14 -29.50
C ALA A 27 -10.10 0.80 -28.97
N ARG A 28 -8.80 0.54 -29.18
CA ARG A 28 -8.13 -0.62 -28.56
C ARG A 28 -7.86 -0.34 -27.08
N ALA A 29 -7.33 0.85 -26.76
CA ALA A 29 -7.06 1.23 -25.38
C ALA A 29 -8.31 1.14 -24.51
N ASP A 30 -9.44 1.66 -24.98
CA ASP A 30 -10.71 1.63 -24.23
C ASP A 30 -11.14 0.19 -23.92
N ARG A 31 -11.03 -0.73 -24.88
CA ARG A 31 -11.36 -2.16 -24.67
C ARG A 31 -10.44 -2.83 -23.66
N GLU A 32 -9.14 -2.57 -23.72
CA GLU A 32 -8.17 -3.19 -22.80
C GLU A 32 -8.29 -2.61 -21.37
N ILE A 33 -8.54 -1.30 -21.25
CA ILE A 33 -8.79 -0.64 -19.98
C ILE A 33 -10.08 -1.19 -19.35
N GLU A 34 -11.16 -1.31 -20.12
CA GLU A 34 -12.43 -1.85 -19.62
C GLU A 34 -12.27 -3.29 -19.16
N ARG A 35 -11.67 -4.15 -20.00
CA ARG A 35 -11.44 -5.57 -19.68
C ARG A 35 -10.64 -5.73 -18.39
N LEU A 36 -9.53 -5.00 -18.26
CA LEU A 36 -8.68 -5.10 -17.07
C LEU A 36 -9.33 -4.50 -15.83
N SER A 37 -10.11 -3.43 -15.99
CA SER A 37 -10.89 -2.80 -14.91
C SER A 37 -11.94 -3.76 -14.35
N GLN A 38 -12.62 -4.52 -15.22
CA GLN A 38 -13.58 -5.53 -14.81
C GLN A 38 -12.91 -6.66 -14.01
N GLN A 39 -11.81 -7.23 -14.51
CA GLN A 39 -11.06 -8.29 -13.81
C GLN A 39 -10.57 -7.85 -12.42
N ILE A 40 -9.99 -6.65 -12.33
CA ILE A 40 -9.54 -6.09 -11.04
C ILE A 40 -10.72 -5.91 -10.08
N THR A 41 -11.88 -5.51 -10.58
CA THR A 41 -13.09 -5.35 -9.77
C THR A 41 -13.63 -6.69 -9.27
N GLU A 42 -13.62 -7.73 -10.11
CA GLU A 42 -14.00 -9.09 -9.74
C GLU A 42 -13.09 -9.65 -8.65
N TRP A 43 -11.76 -9.57 -8.82
CA TRP A 43 -10.82 -10.02 -7.80
C TRP A 43 -10.94 -9.24 -6.51
N LYS A 44 -11.13 -7.90 -6.60
CA LYS A 44 -11.38 -7.07 -5.43
C LYS A 44 -12.63 -7.53 -4.68
N ASN A 45 -13.72 -7.79 -5.38
CA ASN A 45 -14.96 -8.26 -4.76
C ASN A 45 -14.82 -9.66 -4.15
N ALA A 46 -14.15 -10.59 -4.84
CA ALA A 46 -13.87 -11.93 -4.32
C ALA A 46 -13.06 -11.87 -3.02
N TYR A 47 -12.02 -11.03 -2.99
CA TYR A 47 -11.20 -10.82 -1.79
C TYR A 47 -12.03 -10.24 -0.64
N TRP A 48 -12.74 -9.13 -0.87
CA TRP A 48 -13.44 -8.41 0.20
C TRP A 48 -14.73 -9.07 0.69
N GLN A 49 -15.49 -9.71 -0.20
CA GLN A 49 -16.80 -10.27 0.13
C GLN A 49 -16.73 -11.76 0.45
N GLN A 50 -15.85 -12.50 -0.22
CA GLN A 50 -15.79 -13.96 -0.15
C GLN A 50 -14.52 -14.46 0.58
N GLY A 51 -13.55 -13.59 0.84
CA GLY A 51 -12.27 -13.98 1.44
C GLY A 51 -11.42 -14.88 0.53
N SER A 52 -11.63 -14.80 -0.78
CA SER A 52 -10.98 -15.64 -1.79
C SER A 52 -10.00 -14.82 -2.63
N SER A 53 -8.79 -15.34 -2.83
CA SER A 53 -7.79 -14.75 -3.74
C SER A 53 -7.44 -15.75 -4.84
N THR A 54 -7.95 -15.50 -6.04
CA THR A 54 -7.69 -16.35 -7.23
C THR A 54 -6.35 -16.04 -7.90
N VAL A 55 -5.75 -14.90 -7.58
CA VAL A 55 -4.42 -14.47 -8.02
C VAL A 55 -3.56 -14.07 -6.81
N SER A 56 -2.24 -14.05 -6.96
CA SER A 56 -1.36 -13.54 -5.90
C SER A 56 -1.42 -12.02 -5.81
N ASP A 57 -1.07 -11.49 -4.63
CA ASP A 57 -1.02 -10.04 -4.38
C ASP A 57 -0.06 -9.34 -5.36
N GLU A 58 1.07 -9.95 -5.70
CA GLU A 58 2.02 -9.39 -6.66
C GLU A 58 1.43 -9.28 -8.06
N VAL A 59 0.68 -10.30 -8.51
CA VAL A 59 0.01 -10.29 -9.81
C VAL A 59 -1.07 -9.21 -9.83
N TYR A 60 -1.87 -9.13 -8.77
CA TYR A 60 -2.88 -8.08 -8.62
C TYR A 60 -2.26 -6.68 -8.69
N ASP A 61 -1.21 -6.43 -7.90
CA ASP A 61 -0.51 -5.15 -7.82
C ASP A 61 0.07 -4.74 -9.19
N GLN A 62 0.74 -5.66 -9.90
CA GLN A 62 1.30 -5.38 -11.22
C GLN A 62 0.22 -5.03 -12.25
N LEU A 63 -0.92 -5.72 -12.21
CA LEU A 63 -2.04 -5.47 -13.11
C LEU A 63 -2.77 -4.15 -12.76
N ALA A 64 -2.90 -3.82 -11.48
CA ALA A 64 -3.43 -2.54 -11.04
C ALA A 64 -2.52 -1.37 -11.45
N GLU A 65 -1.20 -1.52 -11.30
CA GLU A 65 -0.22 -0.54 -11.80
C GLU A 65 -0.28 -0.40 -13.32
N ARG A 66 -0.46 -1.50 -14.07
CA ARG A 66 -0.64 -1.49 -15.52
C ARG A 66 -1.91 -0.73 -15.92
N LEU A 67 -3.04 -0.97 -15.25
CA LEU A 67 -4.28 -0.26 -15.50
C LEU A 67 -4.13 1.24 -15.22
N ALA A 68 -3.49 1.59 -14.10
CA ALA A 68 -3.19 2.97 -13.74
C ALA A 68 -2.32 3.67 -14.79
N TYR A 69 -1.33 2.96 -15.33
CA TYR A 69 -0.49 3.44 -16.41
C TYR A 69 -1.27 3.68 -17.71
N TRP A 70 -2.12 2.74 -18.13
CA TRP A 70 -2.94 2.91 -19.33
C TRP A 70 -3.95 4.06 -19.21
N ARG A 71 -4.60 4.22 -18.07
CA ARG A 71 -5.51 5.37 -17.82
C ARG A 71 -4.77 6.70 -17.97
N ARG A 72 -3.59 6.84 -17.37
CA ARG A 72 -2.76 8.05 -17.54
C ARG A 72 -2.41 8.33 -19.00
N CYS A 73 -2.13 7.29 -19.78
CA CYS A 73 -1.76 7.43 -21.19
C CYS A 73 -2.91 7.81 -22.12
N PHE A 74 -4.10 7.23 -21.92
CA PHE A 74 -5.20 7.30 -22.90
C PHE A 74 -6.41 8.13 -22.46
N THR A 75 -6.60 8.33 -21.15
CA THR A 75 -7.73 9.12 -20.62
C THR A 75 -7.27 10.37 -19.88
N GLY A 76 -5.98 10.44 -19.48
CA GLY A 76 -5.45 11.52 -18.65
C GLY A 76 -5.98 11.48 -17.20
N GLU A 77 -6.80 10.48 -16.85
CA GLU A 77 -7.33 10.34 -15.51
C GLU A 77 -6.29 9.73 -14.57
N ALA A 78 -6.14 10.35 -13.40
CA ALA A 78 -5.50 9.68 -12.28
C ALA A 78 -6.37 8.50 -11.82
N PRO A 79 -5.77 7.37 -11.37
CA PRO A 79 -6.55 6.26 -10.84
C PRO A 79 -7.47 6.75 -9.73
N ALA A 80 -8.76 6.43 -9.83
CA ALA A 80 -9.69 6.65 -8.72
C ALA A 80 -9.14 5.93 -7.48
N HIS A 81 -8.95 6.66 -6.39
CA HIS A 81 -8.62 6.06 -5.10
C HIS A 81 -9.69 5.03 -4.74
N ASP A 82 -9.26 3.86 -4.27
CA ASP A 82 -10.10 2.70 -3.96
C ASP A 82 -11.33 3.09 -3.11
N ALA A 83 -12.44 3.36 -3.78
CA ALA A 83 -13.73 3.46 -3.14
C ALA A 83 -14.06 2.06 -2.63
N SER A 84 -13.97 1.91 -1.31
CA SER A 84 -14.41 0.69 -0.65
C SER A 84 -15.93 0.55 -0.76
N PRO A 85 -16.46 -0.67 -0.91
CA PRO A 85 -17.87 -0.90 -1.17
C PRO A 85 -18.77 -0.34 -0.04
N PRO A 86 -20.03 0.03 -0.35
CA PRO A 86 -20.99 0.52 0.63
C PRO A 86 -21.37 -0.58 1.62
N LEU A 87 -21.56 -0.19 2.89
CA LEU A 87 -21.73 -1.12 4.01
C LEU A 87 -23.16 -1.10 4.55
N LYS A 88 -23.74 -2.29 4.78
CA LYS A 88 -25.04 -2.47 5.46
C LYS A 88 -24.82 -3.14 6.82
N GLY A 89 -25.37 -2.57 7.89
CA GLY A 89 -25.39 -3.20 9.23
C GLY A 89 -24.07 -3.11 10.01
N GLU A 90 -23.29 -2.05 9.82
CA GLU A 90 -21.92 -1.94 10.32
C GLU A 90 -21.74 -0.83 11.38
N ALA A 91 -20.81 -1.05 12.32
CA ALA A 91 -20.47 -0.09 13.35
C ALA A 91 -19.47 0.94 12.81
N ARG A 92 -19.74 2.23 13.04
CA ARG A 92 -18.83 3.31 12.64
C ARG A 92 -17.56 3.29 13.49
N HIS A 93 -16.42 3.49 12.84
CA HIS A 93 -15.17 3.71 13.56
C HIS A 93 -15.18 5.09 14.23
N PRO A 94 -14.64 5.22 15.46
CA PRO A 94 -14.45 6.53 16.09
C PRO A 94 -13.49 7.42 15.29
N VAL A 95 -12.51 6.81 14.61
CA VAL A 95 -11.55 7.47 13.73
C VAL A 95 -11.44 6.64 12.45
N ALA A 96 -11.49 7.30 11.29
CA ALA A 96 -11.39 6.64 10.00
C ALA A 96 -10.04 5.91 9.84
N HIS A 97 -10.07 4.66 9.39
CA HIS A 97 -8.86 3.94 9.01
C HIS A 97 -8.38 4.42 7.65
N THR A 98 -7.19 5.00 7.62
CA THR A 98 -6.50 5.33 6.38
C THR A 98 -5.63 4.15 5.92
N GLY A 99 -5.47 4.00 4.61
CA GLY A 99 -4.44 3.10 4.07
C GLY A 99 -3.03 3.68 4.26
N VAL A 100 -2.02 2.84 4.04
CA VAL A 100 -0.62 3.28 3.93
C VAL A 100 -0.24 3.23 2.47
N ARG A 101 0.31 4.34 1.95
CA ARG A 101 0.79 4.40 0.57
C ARG A 101 2.02 3.52 0.41
N LYS A 102 1.97 2.56 -0.52
CA LYS A 102 3.12 1.74 -0.92
C LYS A 102 4.12 2.61 -1.69
N LEU A 103 5.40 2.49 -1.37
CA LEU A 103 6.50 3.05 -2.15
C LEU A 103 7.27 1.89 -2.77
N ALA A 104 7.35 1.86 -4.10
CA ALA A 104 7.78 0.67 -4.84
C ALA A 104 9.29 0.39 -4.73
N ASN A 105 10.10 1.44 -4.53
CA ASN A 105 11.57 1.32 -4.59
C ASN A 105 12.27 2.24 -3.57
N GLN A 106 13.56 1.99 -3.40
CA GLN A 106 14.41 2.73 -2.46
C GLN A 106 14.51 4.23 -2.77
N ALA A 107 14.51 4.63 -4.05
CA ALA A 107 14.60 6.02 -4.45
C ALA A 107 13.35 6.82 -4.03
N ASP A 108 12.16 6.21 -4.13
CA ASP A 108 10.91 6.82 -3.71
C ASP A 108 10.80 6.91 -2.18
N VAL A 109 11.29 5.90 -1.45
CA VAL A 109 11.44 5.97 0.01
C VAL A 109 12.38 7.12 0.39
N ALA A 110 13.57 7.20 -0.21
CA ALA A 110 14.53 8.26 0.07
C ALA A 110 13.96 9.65 -0.21
N ARG A 111 13.19 9.79 -1.30
CA ARG A 111 12.49 11.03 -1.64
C ARG A 111 11.40 11.38 -0.64
N TRP A 112 10.61 10.41 -0.18
CA TRP A 112 9.58 10.63 0.85
C TRP A 112 10.19 11.04 2.20
N MET A 113 11.36 10.52 2.55
CA MET A 113 12.04 10.84 3.81
C MET A 113 12.64 12.25 3.86
N ARG A 114 12.80 12.95 2.73
CA ARG A 114 13.39 14.29 2.70
C ARG A 114 12.54 15.27 3.50
N GLY A 115 13.16 15.96 4.45
CA GLY A 115 12.49 16.93 5.33
C GLY A 115 11.71 16.30 6.49
N GLN A 116 11.76 14.96 6.65
CA GLN A 116 11.14 14.28 7.79
C GLN A 116 12.16 14.02 8.90
N SER A 117 11.75 14.21 10.15
CA SER A 117 12.56 13.92 11.35
C SER A 117 11.78 13.02 12.32
N GLY A 118 12.49 12.19 13.10
CA GLY A 118 11.83 11.31 14.08
C GLY A 118 11.05 10.16 13.46
N LEU A 119 11.54 9.62 12.34
CA LEU A 119 10.92 8.49 11.66
C LEU A 119 11.02 7.21 12.49
N TRP A 120 9.94 6.42 12.44
CA TRP A 120 9.84 5.10 13.07
C TRP A 120 9.66 4.03 12.01
N VAL A 121 10.30 2.89 12.19
CA VAL A 121 10.16 1.73 11.31
C VAL A 121 9.45 0.63 12.08
N GLN A 122 8.36 0.13 11.51
CA GLN A 122 7.61 -1.00 12.04
C GLN A 122 7.47 -2.04 10.92
N PRO A 123 7.60 -3.35 11.22
CA PRO A 123 7.27 -4.39 10.26
C PRO A 123 5.79 -4.27 9.88
N LYS A 124 5.50 -4.29 8.58
CA LYS A 124 4.13 -4.35 8.09
C LYS A 124 3.60 -5.76 8.35
N VAL A 125 2.80 -5.91 9.40
CA VAL A 125 2.12 -7.17 9.69
C VAL A 125 1.08 -7.41 8.60
N ASP A 126 1.19 -8.56 7.93
CA ASP A 126 0.19 -9.00 6.97
C ASP A 126 -0.98 -9.65 7.72
N GLY A 127 -2.09 -8.93 7.77
CA GLY A 127 -3.24 -9.31 8.58
C GLY A 127 -4.38 -8.31 8.46
N VAL A 128 -5.44 -8.54 9.24
CA VAL A 128 -6.66 -7.72 9.19
C VAL A 128 -6.58 -6.59 10.21
N ALA A 129 -6.77 -5.35 9.75
CA ALA A 129 -6.87 -4.19 10.62
C ALA A 129 -8.20 -4.20 11.42
N VAL A 130 -8.11 -3.86 12.71
CA VAL A 130 -9.23 -3.84 13.65
C VAL A 130 -9.19 -2.60 14.54
N THR A 131 -10.37 -2.08 14.92
CA THR A 131 -10.53 -1.08 15.99
C THR A 131 -10.96 -1.79 17.26
N LEU A 132 -10.24 -1.55 18.36
CA LEU A 132 -10.62 -1.99 19.70
C LEU A 132 -11.08 -0.77 20.51
N VAL A 133 -12.33 -0.80 20.99
CA VAL A 133 -12.91 0.27 21.82
C VAL A 133 -12.89 -0.18 23.27
N TYR A 134 -12.15 0.54 24.11
CA TYR A 134 -12.11 0.33 25.55
C TYR A 134 -12.90 1.41 26.29
N ARG A 135 -13.69 1.01 27.29
CA ARG A 135 -14.32 1.93 28.25
C ARG A 135 -13.95 1.49 29.66
N GLN A 136 -13.43 2.43 30.45
CA GLN A 136 -12.94 2.15 31.82
C GLN A 136 -11.94 0.98 31.85
N GLY A 137 -11.02 0.94 30.88
CA GLY A 137 -10.02 -0.12 30.75
C GLY A 137 -10.55 -1.46 30.24
N ARG A 138 -11.87 -1.64 30.02
CA ARG A 138 -12.47 -2.89 29.54
C ARG A 138 -12.82 -2.83 28.06
N LEU A 139 -12.51 -3.89 27.32
CA LEU A 139 -12.87 -3.99 25.89
C LEU A 139 -14.40 -4.08 25.75
N THR A 140 -15.00 -3.10 25.10
CA THR A 140 -16.46 -3.07 24.86
C THR A 140 -16.83 -3.45 23.44
N GLN A 141 -15.97 -3.16 22.45
CA GLN A 141 -16.23 -3.48 21.03
C GLN A 141 -14.93 -3.81 20.29
N ALA A 142 -15.02 -4.73 19.34
CA ALA A 142 -14.01 -4.97 18.32
C ALA A 142 -14.67 -4.83 16.95
N ILE A 143 -14.17 -3.92 16.12
CA ILE A 143 -14.74 -3.57 14.82
C ILE A 143 -13.70 -3.89 13.75
N SER A 144 -14.04 -4.72 12.76
CA SER A 144 -13.13 -4.94 11.62
C SER A 144 -12.94 -3.64 10.82
N ARG A 145 -11.87 -3.51 10.02
CA ARG A 145 -11.63 -2.30 9.23
C ARG A 145 -12.81 -1.93 8.31
N GLY A 146 -13.44 -2.91 7.66
CA GLY A 146 -14.49 -2.68 6.66
C GLY A 146 -14.01 -1.72 5.57
N ASN A 147 -14.80 -0.68 5.27
CA ASN A 147 -14.47 0.34 4.27
C ASN A 147 -13.56 1.46 4.81
N GLY A 148 -13.10 1.33 6.05
CA GLY A 148 -12.31 2.32 6.78
C GLY A 148 -13.12 3.38 7.52
N LEU A 149 -14.39 3.60 7.18
CA LEU A 149 -15.31 4.46 7.94
C LEU A 149 -16.22 3.67 8.88
N ALA A 150 -16.61 2.47 8.48
CA ALA A 150 -17.36 1.52 9.30
C ALA A 150 -16.88 0.08 9.02
N GLY A 151 -17.23 -0.83 9.93
CA GLY A 151 -16.89 -2.24 9.84
C GLY A 151 -17.84 -3.15 10.61
N LYS A 152 -17.63 -4.46 10.49
CA LYS A 152 -18.44 -5.46 11.20
C LYS A 152 -18.02 -5.51 12.67
N THR A 153 -18.99 -5.46 13.57
CA THR A 153 -18.76 -5.58 15.02
C THR A 153 -18.80 -7.05 15.45
N GLY A 154 -17.80 -7.48 16.23
CA GLY A 154 -17.81 -8.76 16.95
C GLY A 154 -18.13 -8.56 18.44
N ARG A 155 -18.62 -9.60 19.12
CA ARG A 155 -18.72 -9.59 20.60
C ARG A 155 -17.30 -9.58 21.20
N PRO A 156 -17.06 -8.92 22.34
CA PRO A 156 -15.75 -8.92 23.04
C PRO A 156 -15.17 -10.32 23.31
N GLY A 157 -16.01 -11.36 23.40
CA GLY A 157 -15.60 -12.76 23.60
C GLY A 157 -15.20 -13.54 22.33
N SER A 158 -15.40 -12.98 21.12
CA SER A 158 -15.02 -13.64 19.86
C SER A 158 -13.54 -13.47 19.54
N CYS A 159 -12.84 -12.54 20.20
CA CYS A 159 -11.41 -12.37 20.05
C CYS A 159 -10.67 -13.30 21.02
N ARG A 160 -10.41 -14.54 20.59
CA ARG A 160 -9.78 -15.59 21.41
C ARG A 160 -8.25 -15.68 21.25
N SER A 161 -7.68 -15.00 20.26
CA SER A 161 -6.24 -14.97 19.97
C SER A 161 -5.57 -13.69 20.49
N PRO A 162 -4.32 -13.76 21.00
CA PRO A 162 -3.48 -12.57 21.23
C PRO A 162 -3.34 -11.79 19.91
N PRO A 163 -3.44 -10.44 19.90
CA PRO A 163 -3.23 -9.47 20.98
C PRO A 163 -4.52 -8.87 21.58
N CYS A 164 -5.68 -9.53 21.42
CA CYS A 164 -6.94 -8.99 21.94
C CYS A 164 -7.01 -9.02 23.48
N LEU A 165 -6.65 -7.90 24.09
CA LEU A 165 -6.66 -7.75 25.55
C LEU A 165 -8.05 -7.44 26.03
N LYS A 166 -8.59 -8.29 26.90
CA LYS A 166 -9.91 -8.07 27.49
C LYS A 166 -9.91 -6.87 28.45
N SER A 167 -8.74 -6.52 28.99
CA SER A 167 -8.53 -5.40 29.91
C SER A 167 -7.17 -4.74 29.65
N LEU A 168 -7.11 -3.41 29.64
CA LEU A 168 -5.88 -2.64 29.66
C LEU A 168 -5.51 -2.37 31.13
N THR A 169 -4.51 -3.08 31.65
CA THR A 169 -3.76 -2.63 32.83
C THR A 169 -2.71 -1.60 32.41
N ALA A 170 -2.31 -0.70 33.32
CA ALA A 170 -1.53 0.52 33.05
C ALA A 170 -0.14 0.33 32.41
N TYR A 171 0.31 -0.89 32.14
CA TYR A 171 1.62 -1.18 31.55
C TYR A 171 1.47 -1.91 30.22
N TRP A 172 1.36 -1.13 29.14
CA TRP A 172 1.58 -1.61 27.78
C TRP A 172 2.94 -1.11 27.29
N ARG A 173 3.94 -1.99 27.20
CA ARG A 173 5.17 -1.72 26.45
C ARG A 173 4.93 -2.20 25.02
N ILE A 174 4.57 -1.28 24.13
CA ILE A 174 4.83 -1.51 22.71
C ILE A 174 6.35 -1.49 22.56
N ALA A 175 6.94 -2.60 22.12
CA ALA A 175 8.37 -2.65 21.84
C ALA A 175 8.65 -1.78 20.61
N PHE A 176 9.15 -0.57 20.83
CA PHE A 176 9.56 0.35 19.78
C PHE A 176 11.05 0.19 19.53
N TYR A 177 11.43 -0.17 18.31
CA TYR A 177 12.82 -0.17 17.89
C TYR A 177 13.16 1.19 17.29
N ARG A 178 14.04 1.94 17.95
CA ARG A 178 14.58 3.20 17.40
C ARG A 178 15.70 2.86 16.44
N VAL A 179 15.48 3.00 15.15
CA VAL A 179 16.55 2.85 14.15
C VAL A 179 17.26 4.20 14.01
N SER A 180 18.54 4.25 14.39
CA SER A 180 19.41 5.38 14.05
C SER A 180 20.00 5.15 12.65
N CYS A 181 19.41 5.78 11.63
CA CYS A 181 19.97 5.77 10.28
C CYS A 181 21.02 6.88 10.14
N SER A 182 22.30 6.52 10.03
CA SER A 182 23.35 7.42 9.55
C SER A 182 23.63 7.12 8.09
N CYS A 183 23.23 8.03 7.20
CA CYS A 183 23.59 7.96 5.78
C CYS A 183 24.98 8.57 5.59
N SER A 184 25.95 7.73 5.25
CA SER A 184 27.24 8.21 4.73
C SER A 184 27.04 8.77 3.32
N ALA A 185 27.82 9.79 2.94
CA ALA A 185 27.82 10.43 1.62
C ALA A 185 28.07 9.47 0.43
N ARG A 186 28.38 8.19 0.69
CA ARG A 186 28.59 7.12 -0.31
C ARG A 186 27.41 6.14 -0.44
N GLY A 187 26.21 6.50 0.04
CA GLY A 187 24.97 5.76 -0.24
C GLY A 187 24.80 4.40 0.45
N THR A 188 25.70 4.02 1.35
CA THR A 188 25.57 2.81 2.19
C THR A 188 24.93 3.17 3.53
N CYS A 189 23.70 2.68 3.75
CA CYS A 189 23.00 2.82 5.02
C CYS A 189 23.26 1.55 5.86
N LYS A 190 24.13 1.63 6.87
CA LYS A 190 24.31 0.53 7.84
C LYS A 190 23.28 0.71 8.96
N SER A 191 22.33 -0.22 9.07
CA SER A 191 21.50 -0.33 10.26
C SER A 191 22.34 -0.92 11.39
N ARG A 192 22.42 -0.20 12.52
CA ARG A 192 22.88 -0.76 13.79
C ARG A 192 21.65 -0.91 14.68
N TRP A 193 21.28 -2.15 14.95
CA TRP A 193 20.23 -2.49 15.90
C TRP A 193 20.77 -2.24 17.31
N ALA A 194 20.21 -1.29 18.03
CA ALA A 194 20.44 -1.13 19.46
C ALA A 194 19.19 -1.63 20.19
N ALA A 195 19.41 -2.53 21.16
CA ALA A 195 18.41 -2.98 22.11
C ALA A 195 18.20 -1.93 23.21
#